data_AF-A0A5D4T1J6-F1
#
_entry.id   AF-A0A5D4T1J6-F1
#
_cell.length_a   1.000
_cell.length_b   1.000
_cell.length_c   1.000
_cell.angle_alpha   90.00
_cell.angle_beta   90.00
_cell.angle_gamma   90.00
#
_symmetry.space_group_name_H-M   'P 1'
#
loop_
_entity.id
_entity.type
_entity.pdbx_description
1 polymer ?
#
loop_
_entity_poly.entity_id
_entity_poly.type
_entity_poly.pdbx_seq_one_letter_code
_entity_poly.pdbx_strand_id
1 'polypeptide(L)'
;MTKTKKVLSSVSATIFALGMTGCGSNTEEVSSLPPEPLDDRCNEYEWDNEEGVYQCDDESSSHYRSYYHGGSFFGSKSSLKKDSSYKNYRNSSSFQSNTTPSKGFGSGSSYSGG
;
A
#
# COMPACT_ATOMS: atom_id res chain seq x y z
N MET A 1 -7.26 -36.24 -32.46
CA MET A 1 -6.15 -35.84 -31.58
C MET A 1 -6.37 -34.40 -31.13
N THR A 2 -7.11 -34.21 -30.04
CA THR A 2 -7.41 -32.90 -29.45
C THR A 2 -6.36 -32.60 -28.39
N LYS A 3 -5.57 -31.54 -28.61
CA LYS A 3 -4.49 -31.12 -27.71
C LYS A 3 -5.05 -30.20 -26.62
N THR A 4 -5.47 -30.78 -25.51
CA THR A 4 -5.70 -30.08 -24.24
C THR A 4 -4.36 -29.56 -23.75
N LYS A 5 -4.15 -28.23 -23.75
CA LYS A 5 -2.95 -27.62 -23.19
C LYS A 5 -3.31 -26.40 -22.36
N LYS A 6 -2.67 -26.35 -21.19
CA LYS A 6 -2.50 -25.25 -20.23
C LYS A 6 -3.58 -25.21 -19.16
N VAL A 7 -3.45 -26.05 -18.12
CA VAL A 7 -2.70 -25.84 -16.87
C VAL A 7 -3.32 -24.79 -15.96
N LEU A 8 -4.09 -25.31 -15.00
CA LEU A 8 -4.60 -24.67 -13.81
C LEU A 8 -3.39 -24.42 -12.86
N SER A 9 -2.83 -23.22 -12.88
CA SER A 9 -1.85 -22.77 -11.87
C SER A 9 -2.48 -21.65 -11.04
N SER A 10 -3.46 -22.01 -10.23
CA SER A 10 -3.93 -21.21 -9.11
C SER A 10 -3.65 -21.98 -7.83
N VAL A 11 -2.37 -22.16 -7.49
CA VAL A 11 -1.97 -22.51 -6.12
C VAL A 11 -1.75 -21.19 -5.40
N SER A 12 -2.85 -20.61 -4.92
CA SER A 12 -2.79 -19.61 -3.85
C SER A 12 -3.02 -20.37 -2.55
N ALA A 13 -1.96 -21.00 -2.07
CA ALA A 13 -1.91 -21.63 -0.76
C ALA A 13 -0.70 -21.09 0.00
N THR A 14 -0.73 -19.82 0.39
CA THR A 14 0.11 -19.35 1.50
C THR A 14 -0.69 -19.50 2.78
N ILE A 15 -0.27 -20.50 3.54
CA ILE A 15 -0.81 -20.90 4.84
C ILE A 15 -0.52 -19.74 5.81
N PHE A 16 -1.56 -19.02 6.24
CA PHE A 16 -1.46 -18.07 7.35
C PHE A 16 -1.23 -18.85 8.65
N ALA A 17 0.04 -19.11 8.97
CA ALA A 17 0.42 -19.63 10.27
C ALA A 17 0.34 -18.50 11.30
N LEU A 18 -0.69 -18.55 12.13
CA LEU A 18 -0.78 -17.78 13.37
C LEU A 18 0.40 -18.17 14.27
N GLY A 19 1.36 -17.26 14.45
CA GLY A 19 2.53 -17.45 15.30
C GLY A 19 2.76 -16.25 16.20
N MET A 20 2.11 -16.25 17.36
CA MET A 20 2.45 -15.35 18.46
C MET A 20 3.86 -15.67 18.97
N THR A 21 4.63 -14.60 19.25
CA THR A 21 5.79 -14.54 20.17
C THR A 21 6.87 -15.63 20.03
N GLY A 22 8.03 -15.26 19.49
CA GLY A 22 9.23 -16.09 19.60
C GLY A 22 10.44 -15.48 18.93
N CYS A 23 11.42 -15.10 19.74
CA CYS A 23 12.76 -14.64 19.37
C CYS A 23 13.47 -15.58 18.38
N GLY A 24 14.18 -15.02 17.38
CA GLY A 24 15.22 -15.74 16.66
C GLY A 24 15.11 -15.68 15.14
N SER A 25 15.90 -14.78 14.56
CA SER A 25 16.59 -14.83 13.26
C SER A 25 15.96 -15.60 12.09
N ASN A 26 15.93 -14.90 10.94
CA ASN A 26 15.50 -15.33 9.59
C ASN A 26 14.01 -15.09 9.29
N THR A 27 13.61 -13.81 9.29
CA THR A 27 12.45 -13.39 8.53
C THR A 27 12.96 -12.55 7.37
N GLU A 28 13.01 -13.19 6.22
CA GLU A 28 12.84 -12.60 4.88
C GLU A 28 12.31 -11.16 4.99
N GLU A 29 13.06 -10.19 4.48
CA GLU A 29 12.66 -8.79 4.42
C GLU A 29 11.44 -8.65 3.50
N VAL A 30 10.26 -9.03 4.00
CA VAL A 30 8.97 -8.68 3.40
C VAL A 30 8.83 -7.20 3.69
N SER A 31 9.30 -6.38 2.76
CA SER A 31 9.00 -4.95 2.70
C SER A 31 7.53 -4.76 3.09
N SER A 32 7.28 -4.08 4.19
CA SER A 32 5.98 -3.95 4.90
C SER A 32 4.90 -3.19 4.11
N LEU A 33 4.96 -3.23 2.78
CA LEU A 33 4.06 -2.56 1.86
C LEU A 33 2.71 -3.30 1.83
N PRO A 34 1.61 -2.59 1.57
CA PRO A 34 0.31 -3.23 1.43
C PRO A 34 0.30 -4.05 0.14
N PRO A 35 -0.66 -4.98 -0.03
CA PRO A 35 -0.79 -5.69 -1.30
C PRO A 35 -1.12 -4.72 -2.44
N GLU A 36 -0.62 -5.04 -3.63
CA GLU A 36 -0.92 -4.29 -4.86
C GLU A 36 -2.44 -4.31 -5.17
N PRO A 37 -2.96 -3.26 -5.84
CA PRO A 37 -4.34 -3.24 -6.28
C PRO A 37 -4.66 -4.37 -7.26
N LEU A 38 -5.79 -5.04 -7.06
CA LEU A 38 -6.32 -6.07 -7.97
C LEU A 38 -7.15 -5.44 -9.10
N ASP A 39 -6.65 -4.40 -9.73
CA ASP A 39 -7.41 -3.61 -10.70
C ASP A 39 -6.81 -3.69 -12.10
N ASP A 40 -7.57 -4.27 -13.04
CA ASP A 40 -7.15 -4.54 -14.42
C ASP A 40 -6.94 -3.26 -15.27
N ARG A 41 -7.25 -2.07 -14.74
CA ARG A 41 -7.04 -0.79 -15.45
C ARG A 41 -5.57 -0.41 -15.50
N CYS A 42 -4.71 -1.03 -14.69
CA CYS A 42 -3.27 -0.87 -14.75
C CYS A 42 -2.61 -2.20 -14.42
N ASN A 43 -1.67 -2.65 -15.27
CA ASN A 43 -1.01 -3.94 -15.07
C ASN A 43 0.26 -3.83 -14.23
N GLU A 44 0.81 -2.63 -14.12
CA GLU A 44 2.09 -2.35 -13.47
C GLU A 44 1.91 -1.25 -12.43
N TYR A 45 2.02 -1.62 -11.16
CA TYR A 45 1.93 -0.69 -10.04
C TYR A 45 3.30 -0.46 -9.41
N GLU A 46 3.65 0.80 -9.18
CA GLU A 46 4.83 1.21 -8.44
C GLU A 46 4.40 1.82 -7.09
N TRP A 47 5.08 1.48 -6.01
CA TRP A 47 4.79 2.07 -4.70
C TRP A 47 5.38 3.48 -4.55
N ASP A 48 4.53 4.51 -4.43
CA ASP A 48 4.95 5.86 -4.07
C ASP A 48 5.15 5.94 -2.55
N ASN A 49 6.41 5.93 -2.15
CA ASN A 49 6.86 6.01 -0.77
C ASN A 49 6.55 7.35 -0.08
N GLU A 50 6.33 8.42 -0.84
CA GLU A 50 6.04 9.76 -0.31
C GLU A 50 4.56 9.87 0.05
N GLU A 51 3.71 9.47 -0.89
CA GLU A 51 2.26 9.53 -0.76
C GLU A 51 1.67 8.26 -0.09
N GLY A 52 2.47 7.21 0.08
CA GLY A 52 2.08 5.94 0.71
C GLY A 52 0.97 5.23 -0.05
N VAL A 53 1.01 5.27 -1.39
CA VAL A 53 0.00 4.70 -2.29
C VAL A 53 0.67 4.11 -3.52
N TYR A 54 -0.04 3.25 -4.25
CA TYR A 54 0.43 2.77 -5.55
C TYR A 54 0.20 3.81 -6.64
N GLN A 55 1.14 3.93 -7.58
CA GLN A 55 1.04 4.67 -8.82
C GLN A 55 1.05 3.67 -9.98
N CYS A 56 0.27 3.95 -11.03
CA CYS A 56 0.32 3.15 -12.24
C CYS A 56 1.56 3.52 -13.07
N ASP A 57 2.43 2.55 -13.35
CA ASP A 57 3.61 2.71 -14.22
C ASP A 57 3.42 2.08 -15.61
N ASP A 58 2.27 1.44 -15.87
CA ASP A 58 1.92 0.89 -17.19
C ASP A 58 1.71 2.02 -18.22
N GLU A 59 2.68 2.20 -19.11
CA GLU A 59 2.65 3.22 -20.17
C GLU A 59 1.53 3.00 -21.20
N SER A 60 0.99 1.78 -21.32
CA SER A 60 -0.12 1.47 -22.22
C SER A 60 -1.49 1.83 -21.61
N SER A 61 -1.54 2.03 -20.29
CA SER A 61 -2.75 2.39 -19.57
C SER A 61 -3.09 3.87 -19.75
N SER A 62 -4.39 4.18 -19.87
CA SER A 62 -4.90 5.56 -19.77
C SER A 62 -4.68 6.18 -18.40
N HIS A 63 -4.27 5.38 -17.41
CA HIS A 63 -3.96 5.80 -16.05
C HIS A 63 -2.46 5.91 -15.78
N TYR A 64 -1.60 5.84 -16.79
CA TYR A 64 -0.15 6.03 -16.62
C TYR A 64 0.16 7.26 -15.75
N ARG A 65 1.02 7.07 -14.73
CA ARG A 65 1.40 8.04 -13.69
C ARG A 65 0.27 8.51 -12.77
N SER A 66 -0.90 7.86 -12.79
CA SER A 66 -1.99 8.16 -11.85
C SER A 66 -1.81 7.42 -10.53
N TYR A 67 -2.15 8.09 -9.44
CA TYR A 67 -2.12 7.52 -8.09
C TYR A 67 -3.40 6.74 -7.83
N TYR A 68 -3.28 5.51 -7.36
CA TYR A 68 -4.38 4.65 -6.98
C TYR A 68 -4.62 4.68 -5.48
N HIS A 69 -5.83 5.08 -5.07
CA HIS A 69 -6.26 5.05 -3.68
C HIS A 69 -7.76 4.76 -3.58
N GLY A 70 -8.15 3.82 -2.72
CA GLY A 70 -9.56 3.53 -2.43
C GLY A 70 -10.41 3.15 -3.65
N GLY A 71 -9.84 2.51 -4.67
CA GLY A 71 -10.55 2.13 -5.90
C GLY A 71 -10.59 3.22 -6.98
N SER A 72 -9.97 4.37 -6.75
CA SER A 72 -9.95 5.50 -7.68
C SER A 72 -8.54 5.86 -8.13
N PHE A 73 -8.42 6.31 -9.37
CA PHE A 73 -7.19 6.85 -9.95
C PHE A 73 -7.21 8.37 -9.93
N PHE A 74 -6.12 8.97 -9.48
CA PHE A 74 -5.92 10.41 -9.39
C PHE A 74 -4.75 10.80 -10.29
N GLY A 75 -5.00 11.57 -11.35
CA GLY A 75 -3.95 11.98 -12.30
C GLY A 75 -2.91 12.96 -11.74
N SER A 76 -3.02 13.40 -10.49
CA SER A 76 -2.01 14.24 -9.83
C SER A 76 -2.06 14.08 -8.31
N LYS A 77 -0.91 14.32 -7.65
CA LYS A 77 -0.80 14.38 -6.18
C LYS A 77 -1.79 15.37 -5.57
N SER A 78 -2.03 16.50 -6.24
CA SER A 78 -2.97 17.52 -5.77
C SER A 78 -4.42 17.01 -5.74
N SER A 79 -4.83 16.22 -6.73
CA SER A 79 -6.17 15.62 -6.75
C SER A 79 -6.32 14.55 -5.66
N LEU A 80 -5.29 13.72 -5.47
CA LEU A 80 -5.24 12.74 -4.38
C LEU A 80 -5.36 13.42 -3.01
N LYS A 81 -4.54 14.46 -2.75
CA LYS A 81 -4.55 15.22 -1.49
C LYS A 81 -5.83 16.00 -1.22
N LYS A 82 -6.67 16.24 -2.24
CA LYS A 82 -7.98 16.88 -2.07
C LYS A 82 -9.05 15.88 -1.61
N ASP A 83 -8.88 14.61 -1.94
CA ASP A 83 -9.83 13.56 -1.59
C ASP A 83 -9.91 13.35 -0.08
N SER A 84 -11.14 13.15 0.41
CA SER A 84 -11.41 13.01 1.84
C SER A 84 -10.94 11.64 2.37
N SER A 85 -11.06 10.57 1.59
CA SER A 85 -10.62 9.23 1.98
C SER A 85 -9.10 9.18 2.09
N TYR A 86 -8.39 9.83 1.16
CA TYR A 86 -6.94 9.94 1.22
C TYR A 86 -6.46 10.77 2.42
N LYS A 87 -7.13 11.89 2.72
CA LYS A 87 -6.82 12.68 3.93
C LYS A 87 -6.96 11.85 5.21
N ASN A 88 -8.02 11.05 5.31
CA ASN A 88 -8.23 10.16 6.46
C ASN A 88 -7.14 9.10 6.55
N TYR A 89 -6.78 8.48 5.41
CA TYR A 89 -5.68 7.53 5.34
C TYR A 89 -4.36 8.16 5.76
N ARG A 90 -4.03 9.36 5.27
CA ARG A 90 -2.80 10.09 5.60
C ARG A 90 -2.68 10.47 7.08
N ASN A 91 -3.80 10.68 7.76
CA ASN A 91 -3.85 10.97 9.20
C ASN A 91 -3.99 9.72 10.07
N SER A 92 -4.14 8.54 9.45
CA SER A 92 -4.32 7.28 10.17
C SER A 92 -2.97 6.66 10.56
N SER A 93 -2.99 5.78 11.56
CA SER A 93 -1.82 4.96 11.92
C SER A 93 -1.46 3.93 10.84
N SER A 94 -2.35 3.68 9.87
CA SER A 94 -2.11 2.82 8.71
C SER A 94 -1.40 3.53 7.55
N PHE A 95 -1.05 4.80 7.69
CA PHE A 95 -0.31 5.52 6.65
C PHE A 95 1.11 4.97 6.49
N GLN A 96 1.37 4.30 5.37
CA GLN A 96 2.63 3.62 5.07
C GLN A 96 3.55 4.48 4.19
N SER A 97 3.83 5.72 4.60
CA SER A 97 4.84 6.56 3.93
C SER A 97 6.19 6.44 4.61
N ASN A 98 7.25 6.33 3.81
CA ASN A 98 8.64 6.45 4.29
C ASN A 98 9.03 7.91 4.57
N THR A 99 8.20 8.85 4.13
CA THR A 99 8.30 10.22 4.61
C THR A 99 7.66 10.23 5.98
N THR A 100 8.50 10.16 7.02
CA THR A 100 8.09 10.23 8.43
C THR A 100 6.94 11.21 8.55
N PRO A 101 5.69 10.77 8.84
CA PRO A 101 4.62 11.72 9.06
C PRO A 101 5.11 12.56 10.22
N SER A 102 5.40 13.83 9.94
CA SER A 102 5.88 14.76 10.95
C SER A 102 4.81 14.74 12.02
N LYS A 103 5.14 14.08 13.13
CA LYS A 103 4.27 13.77 14.26
C LYS A 103 3.96 15.11 14.93
N GLY A 104 3.10 15.89 14.31
CA GLY A 104 2.64 17.17 14.77
C GLY A 104 1.50 16.95 15.75
N PHE A 105 1.84 17.08 17.04
CA PHE A 105 0.97 17.46 18.16
C PHE A 105 -0.10 16.47 18.68
N GLY A 106 0.04 16.08 19.97
CA GLY A 106 -1.14 15.78 20.80
C GLY A 106 -1.03 14.68 21.86
N SER A 107 -0.18 14.84 22.88
CA SER A 107 -0.51 14.43 24.27
C SER A 107 0.41 15.20 25.21
N GLY A 108 -0.04 16.38 25.59
CA GLY A 108 0.59 17.15 26.66
C GLY A 108 0.41 16.41 27.97
N SER A 109 1.51 15.98 28.57
CA SER A 109 1.63 15.80 30.00
C SER A 109 2.59 16.87 30.49
N SER A 110 2.08 18.08 30.70
CA SER A 110 2.76 19.07 31.52
C SER A 110 2.85 18.49 32.93
N TYR A 111 4.02 17.95 33.29
CA TYR A 111 4.34 17.65 34.67
C TYR A 111 4.67 18.99 35.34
N SER A 112 3.69 19.60 35.98
CA SER A 112 3.91 20.59 37.03
C SER A 112 4.11 19.80 38.32
N GLY A 113 5.37 19.52 38.67
CA GLY A 113 5.75 19.03 40.00
C GLY A 113 6.38 20.19 40.76
N GLY A 114 5.66 20.72 41.73
CA GLY A 114 6.18 21.65 42.74
C GLY A 114 6.93 20.94 43.85
#